data_AF-A0A6N2U254-F1
#
_entry.id   AF-A0A6N2U254-F1
#
_cell.length_a   1.000
_cell.length_b   1.000
_cell.length_c   1.000
_cell.angle_alpha   90.00
_cell.angle_beta   90.00
_cell.angle_gamma   90.00
#
_symmetry.space_group_name_H-M   'P 1'
#
loop_
_entity.id
_entity.type
_entity.pdbx_description
1 polymer ?
#
loop_
_entity_poly.entity_id
_entity_poly.type
_entity_poly.pdbx_seq_one_letter_code
_entity_poly.pdbx_strand_id
1 'polypeptide(L)'
;MKIETYTELSKTLPSAKMCYEQLPDEEIDKEMLGPFVYLIHACEGIFQEEKTRRENQVIGIQNAQQNGIRIGRPEVPCSKKFLKLAYLQSKNKITAAEAAERLHISLSTYYKLRTKYRKELEQWKKQEV
;
A
#
# COMPACT_ATOMS: atom_id res chain seq x y z
N MET A 1 14.87 -10.26 1.90
CA MET A 1 15.05 -10.15 3.37
C MET A 1 13.67 -10.07 4.00
N LYS A 2 13.32 -10.95 4.96
CA LYS A 2 12.00 -10.91 5.60
C LYS A 2 11.89 -9.60 6.39
N ILE A 3 10.75 -8.92 6.31
CA ILE A 3 10.52 -7.64 7.01
C ILE A 3 10.80 -7.81 8.52
N GLU A 4 10.42 -8.96 9.09
CA GLU A 4 10.69 -9.34 10.47
C GLU A 4 12.19 -9.35 10.81
N THR A 5 13.04 -9.95 9.97
CA THR A 5 14.49 -9.98 10.21
C THR A 5 15.13 -8.60 10.20
N TYR A 6 14.64 -7.68 9.37
CA TYR A 6 15.11 -6.29 9.33
C TYR A 6 14.66 -5.51 10.58
N THR A 7 13.41 -5.72 11.01
CA THR A 7 12.85 -5.07 12.20
C THR A 7 13.57 -5.48 13.47
N GLU A 8 13.90 -6.76 13.64
CA GLU A 8 14.62 -7.23 14.82
C GLU A 8 16.07 -6.71 14.83
N LEU A 9 16.79 -6.79 13.71
CA LEU A 9 18.15 -6.25 13.61
C LEU A 9 18.21 -4.74 13.87
N SER A 10 17.23 -3.98 13.38
CA SER A 10 17.13 -2.54 13.63
C SER A 10 16.93 -2.20 15.10
N LYS A 11 16.32 -3.08 15.89
CA LYS A 11 16.12 -2.90 17.34
C LYS A 11 17.34 -3.33 18.16
N THR A 12 18.01 -4.39 17.74
CA THR A 12 19.15 -4.97 18.48
C THR A 12 20.45 -4.21 18.24
N LEU A 13 20.62 -3.58 17.08
CA LEU A 13 21.86 -2.86 16.73
C LEU A 13 22.20 -1.73 17.71
N PRO A 14 21.27 -0.85 18.13
CA PRO A 14 21.55 0.16 19.16
C PRO A 14 22.04 -0.44 20.47
N SER A 15 21.45 -1.56 20.91
CA SER A 15 21.88 -2.25 22.13
C SER A 15 23.30 -2.82 21.98
N ALA A 16 23.61 -3.44 20.84
CA ALA A 16 24.95 -3.97 20.57
C ALA A 16 26.02 -2.87 20.55
N LYS A 17 25.70 -1.71 19.96
CA LYS A 17 26.57 -0.52 19.98
C LYS A 17 26.79 0.00 21.39
N MET A 18 25.72 0.13 22.18
CA MET A 18 25.79 0.60 23.55
C MET A 18 26.62 -0.34 24.43
N CYS A 19 26.48 -1.67 24.25
CA CYS A 19 27.33 -2.64 24.94
C CYS A 19 28.81 -2.50 24.56
N TYR A 20 29.12 -2.27 23.27
CA TYR A 20 30.49 -2.04 22.82
C TYR A 20 31.09 -0.76 23.42
N GLU A 21 30.34 0.34 23.46
CA GLU A 21 30.78 1.63 24.03
C GLU A 21 31.04 1.59 25.54
N GLN A 22 30.46 0.60 26.25
CA GLN A 22 30.60 0.42 27.70
C GLN A 22 31.70 -0.58 28.10
N LEU A 23 32.42 -1.16 27.13
CA LEU A 23 33.50 -2.11 27.43
C LEU A 23 34.68 -1.40 28.09
N PRO A 24 35.29 -2.00 29.13
CA PRO A 24 36.47 -1.44 29.78
C PRO A 24 37.70 -1.53 28.86
N ASP A 25 38.44 -0.43 28.77
CA ASP A 25 39.63 -0.28 27.91
C ASP A 25 40.82 -1.15 28.34
N GLU A 26 40.84 -1.57 29.60
CA GLU A 26 42.00 -2.16 30.27
C GLU A 26 42.02 -3.71 30.21
N GLU A 27 40.89 -4.34 29.84
CA GLU A 27 40.73 -5.80 29.86
C GLU A 27 40.60 -6.45 28.47
N ILE A 28 40.46 -5.65 27.41
CA ILE A 28 40.15 -6.17 26.07
C ILE A 28 41.10 -5.62 25.01
N ASP A 29 41.68 -6.53 24.23
CA ASP A 29 42.45 -6.18 23.04
C ASP A 29 41.53 -5.50 22.00
N LYS A 30 41.71 -4.19 21.82
CA LYS A 30 40.92 -3.37 20.90
C LYS A 30 41.05 -3.83 19.44
N GLU A 31 42.14 -4.48 19.05
CA GLU A 31 42.28 -5.02 17.70
C GLU A 31 41.31 -6.18 17.44
N MET A 32 41.04 -7.01 18.45
CA MET A 32 40.06 -8.10 18.35
C MET A 32 38.62 -7.60 18.18
N LEU A 33 38.34 -6.37 18.64
CA LEU A 33 37.01 -5.77 18.53
C LEU A 33 36.75 -5.08 17.18
N GLY A 34 37.80 -4.76 16.43
CA GLY A 34 37.72 -4.02 15.15
C GLY A 34 36.67 -4.57 14.16
N PRO A 35 36.59 -5.89 13.91
CA PRO A 35 35.59 -6.47 13.02
C PRO A 35 34.13 -6.22 13.46
N PHE A 36 33.87 -6.21 14.77
CA PHE A 36 32.52 -5.98 15.31
C PHE A 36 32.09 -4.53 15.17
N VAL A 37 33.01 -3.60 15.41
CA VAL A 37 32.78 -2.15 15.21
C VAL A 37 32.49 -1.85 13.75
N TYR A 38 33.30 -2.42 12.85
CA TYR A 38 33.10 -2.29 11.41
C TYR A 38 31.73 -2.82 10.99
N LEU A 39 31.32 -3.98 11.50
CA LEU A 39 30.00 -4.55 11.24
C LEU A 39 28.87 -3.66 11.75
N ILE A 40 28.99 -3.12 12.97
CA ILE A 40 27.99 -2.21 13.56
C ILE A 40 27.80 -0.98 12.66
N HIS A 41 28.89 -0.32 12.28
CA HIS A 41 28.83 0.87 11.42
C HIS A 41 28.31 0.57 10.03
N ALA A 42 28.69 -0.57 9.44
CA ALA A 42 28.14 -1.00 8.16
C ALA A 42 26.61 -1.19 8.24
N CYS A 43 26.12 -1.80 9.33
CA CYS A 43 24.68 -1.96 9.55
C CYS A 43 23.98 -0.60 9.77
N GLU A 44 24.58 0.32 10.54
CA GLU A 44 24.06 1.68 10.72
C GLU A 44 23.91 2.40 9.37
N GLY A 45 24.92 2.31 8.51
CA GLY A 45 24.91 2.89 7.17
C GLY A 45 23.75 2.36 6.32
N ILE A 46 23.56 1.03 6.29
CA ILE A 46 22.46 0.39 5.55
C ILE A 46 21.09 0.86 6.09
N PHE A 47 20.93 0.96 7.41
CA PHE A 47 19.68 1.41 8.00
C PHE A 47 19.37 2.88 7.71
N GLN A 48 20.39 3.75 7.70
CA GLN A 48 20.21 5.15 7.31
C GLN A 48 19.85 5.29 5.83
N GLU A 49 20.52 4.55 4.95
CA GLU A 49 20.22 4.59 3.51
C GLU A 49 18.79 4.13 3.22
N GLU A 50 18.34 3.04 3.84
CA GLU A 50 16.96 2.56 3.70
C GLU A 50 15.93 3.55 4.28
N LYS A 51 16.25 4.23 5.38
CA LYS A 51 15.41 5.29 5.94
C LYS A 51 15.28 6.45 4.96
N THR A 52 16.40 6.97 4.44
CA THR A 52 16.42 8.04 3.44
C THR A 52 15.66 7.65 2.18
N ARG A 53 15.82 6.40 1.70
CA ARG A 53 15.09 5.88 0.55
C ARG A 53 13.57 5.90 0.77
N ARG A 54 13.09 5.49 1.95
CA ARG A 54 11.67 5.51 2.30
C ARG A 54 11.13 6.93 2.40
N GLU A 55 11.86 7.84 3.02
CA GLU A 55 11.49 9.25 3.12
C GLU A 55 11.35 9.87 1.72
N ASN A 56 12.33 9.64 0.85
CA ASN A 56 12.29 10.09 -0.54
C ASN A 56 11.11 9.49 -1.32
N GLN A 57 10.78 8.21 -1.08
CA GLN A 57 9.63 7.57 -1.71
C GLN A 57 8.31 8.25 -1.27
N VAL A 58 8.17 8.57 0.01
CA VAL A 58 6.99 9.28 0.54
C VAL A 58 6.88 10.67 -0.07
N ILE A 59 7.98 11.43 -0.12
CA ILE A 59 8.03 12.75 -0.76
C ILE A 59 7.64 12.65 -2.24
N GLY A 60 8.19 11.67 -2.96
CA GLY A 60 7.88 11.44 -4.37
C GLY A 60 6.40 11.12 -4.61
N ILE A 61 5.81 10.29 -3.75
CA ILE A 61 4.37 9.97 -3.76
C ILE A 61 3.53 11.23 -3.52
N GLN A 62 3.89 12.05 -2.54
CA GLN A 62 3.19 13.30 -2.24
C GLN A 62 3.26 14.29 -3.39
N ASN A 63 4.44 14.48 -3.98
CA ASN A 63 4.64 15.36 -5.14
C ASN A 63 3.82 14.88 -6.35
N ALA A 64 3.79 13.57 -6.60
CA ALA A 64 2.96 12.99 -7.66
C ALA A 64 1.46 13.28 -7.42
N GLN A 65 0.97 13.10 -6.19
CA GLN A 65 -0.41 13.40 -5.84
C GLN A 65 -0.74 14.90 -6.00
N GLN A 66 0.15 15.80 -5.58
CA GLN A 66 -0.02 17.25 -5.77
C GLN A 66 -0.07 17.64 -7.25
N ASN A 67 0.67 16.93 -8.10
CA ASN A 67 0.64 17.09 -9.55
C ASN A 67 -0.58 16.41 -10.21
N GLY A 68 -1.55 15.92 -9.42
CA GLY A 68 -2.77 15.29 -9.91
C GLY A 68 -2.59 13.85 -10.42
N ILE A 69 -1.42 13.24 -10.19
CA ILE A 69 -1.20 11.83 -10.54
C ILE A 69 -2.01 10.96 -9.59
N ARG A 70 -2.96 10.22 -10.16
CA ARG A 70 -3.77 9.27 -9.43
C ARG A 70 -2.96 8.02 -9.09
N ILE A 71 -2.88 7.71 -7.79
CA ILE A 71 -2.21 6.51 -7.30
C ILE A 71 -3.19 5.34 -7.21
N GLY A 72 -2.69 4.13 -7.49
CA GLY A 72 -3.44 2.89 -7.35
C GLY A 72 -4.13 2.45 -8.64
N ARG A 73 -4.97 1.41 -8.53
CA ARG A 73 -5.66 0.86 -9.68
C ARG A 73 -6.65 1.89 -10.25
N PRO A 74 -6.72 2.06 -11.58
CA PRO A 74 -7.77 2.83 -12.21
C PRO A 74 -9.16 2.35 -11.77
N GLU A 75 -10.07 3.30 -11.57
CA GLU A 75 -11.47 2.95 -11.27
C GLU A 75 -12.13 2.28 -12.47
N VAL A 76 -12.99 1.30 -12.18
CA VAL A 76 -13.92 0.78 -13.18
C VAL A 76 -14.94 1.88 -13.50
N PRO A 77 -14.99 2.39 -14.74
CA PRO A 77 -15.86 3.50 -15.10
C PRO A 77 -17.33 3.08 -15.13
N CYS A 78 -18.23 4.05 -14.92
CA CYS A 78 -19.66 3.85 -15.14
C CYS A 78 -19.93 3.69 -16.63
N SER A 79 -20.27 2.49 -17.07
CA SER A 79 -20.65 2.24 -18.46
C SER A 79 -22.17 2.37 -18.64
N LYS A 80 -22.62 2.76 -19.85
CA LYS A 80 -24.05 2.72 -20.21
C LYS A 80 -24.63 1.29 -20.05
N LYS A 81 -23.82 0.26 -20.34
CA LYS A 81 -24.18 -1.14 -20.14
C LYS A 81 -24.48 -1.43 -18.66
N PHE A 82 -23.66 -0.91 -17.76
CA PHE A 82 -23.88 -1.02 -16.32
C PHE A 82 -25.20 -0.36 -15.90
N LEU A 83 -25.45 0.89 -16.32
CA LEU A 83 -26.68 1.61 -15.97
C LEU A 83 -27.93 0.86 -16.44
N LYS A 84 -27.93 0.35 -17.68
CA LYS A 84 -29.03 -0.46 -18.23
C LYS A 84 -29.28 -1.74 -17.42
N LEU A 85 -28.23 -2.50 -17.11
CA LEU A 85 -28.37 -3.76 -16.36
C LEU A 85 -28.80 -3.49 -14.91
N ALA A 86 -28.26 -2.45 -14.27
CA ALA A 86 -28.66 -2.04 -12.93
C ALA A 86 -30.12 -1.56 -12.89
N TYR A 87 -30.59 -0.90 -13.94
CA TYR A 87 -31.99 -0.53 -14.08
C TYR A 87 -32.90 -1.76 -14.22
N LEU A 88 -32.58 -2.70 -15.10
CA LEU A 88 -33.33 -3.95 -15.27
C LEU A 88 -33.39 -4.75 -13.95
N GLN A 89 -32.27 -4.82 -13.23
CA GLN A 89 -32.21 -5.45 -11.92
C GLN A 89 -33.10 -4.71 -10.90
N SER A 90 -33.20 -3.38 -10.94
CA SER A 90 -34.10 -2.60 -10.07
C SER A 90 -35.59 -2.82 -10.36
N LYS A 91 -35.92 -3.26 -11.59
CA LYS A 91 -37.27 -3.67 -12.01
C LYS A 91 -37.51 -5.17 -11.80
N ASN A 92 -36.61 -5.86 -11.08
CA ASN A 92 -36.64 -7.32 -10.86
C ASN A 92 -36.71 -8.14 -12.16
N LYS A 93 -36.17 -7.63 -13.28
CA LYS A 93 -36.15 -8.33 -14.57
C LYS A 93 -34.97 -9.30 -14.74
N ILE A 94 -33.88 -9.05 -14.02
CA ILE A 94 -32.68 -9.89 -13.95
C ILE A 94 -32.16 -9.92 -12.52
N THR A 95 -31.35 -10.92 -12.17
CA THR A 95 -30.69 -10.97 -10.86
C THR A 95 -29.42 -10.13 -10.82
N ALA A 96 -28.92 -9.81 -9.63
CA ALA A 96 -27.63 -9.13 -9.47
C ALA A 96 -26.45 -9.99 -9.95
N ALA A 97 -26.53 -11.32 -9.76
CA ALA A 97 -25.52 -12.26 -10.24
C ALA A 97 -25.46 -12.27 -11.78
N GLU A 98 -26.63 -12.34 -12.43
CA GLU A 98 -26.74 -12.29 -13.88
C GLU A 98 -26.27 -10.94 -14.46
N ALA A 99 -26.59 -9.82 -13.80
CA ALA A 99 -26.07 -8.51 -14.19
C ALA A 99 -24.54 -8.43 -14.10
N ALA A 100 -23.95 -8.99 -13.03
CA ALA A 100 -22.50 -9.03 -12.83
C ALA A 100 -21.79 -9.90 -13.88
N GLU A 101 -22.35 -11.07 -14.17
CA GLU A 101 -21.87 -11.98 -15.21
C GLU A 101 -21.85 -11.31 -16.59
N ARG A 102 -22.96 -10.67 -16.98
CA ARG A 102 -23.08 -9.92 -18.25
C ARG A 102 -22.12 -8.72 -18.32
N LEU A 103 -21.63 -8.22 -17.19
CA LEU A 103 -20.65 -7.15 -17.09
C LEU A 103 -19.20 -7.67 -16.99
N HIS A 104 -19.00 -8.99 -16.89
CA HIS A 104 -17.71 -9.63 -16.63
C HIS A 104 -17.00 -9.07 -15.39
N ILE A 105 -17.77 -8.83 -14.32
CA ILE A 105 -17.26 -8.35 -13.02
C ILE A 105 -17.73 -9.27 -11.90
N SER A 106 -17.04 -9.23 -10.76
CA SER A 106 -17.51 -9.94 -9.57
C SER A 106 -18.81 -9.33 -9.03
N LEU A 107 -19.62 -10.16 -8.37
CA LEU A 107 -20.84 -9.70 -7.68
C LEU A 107 -20.56 -8.58 -6.67
N SER A 108 -19.44 -8.68 -5.94
CA SER A 108 -18.99 -7.63 -5.02
C SER A 108 -18.66 -6.32 -5.73
N THR A 109 -18.05 -6.38 -6.92
CA THR A 109 -17.76 -5.19 -7.74
C THR A 109 -19.07 -4.58 -8.26
N TYR A 110 -20.04 -5.40 -8.66
CA TYR A 110 -21.36 -4.92 -9.08
C TYR A 110 -22.07 -4.10 -7.99
N TYR A 111 -22.13 -4.61 -6.75
CA TYR A 111 -22.73 -3.86 -5.64
C TYR A 111 -21.96 -2.57 -5.31
N LYS A 112 -20.61 -2.61 -5.33
CA LYS A 112 -19.78 -1.40 -5.16
C LYS A 112 -20.09 -0.35 -6.23
N LEU A 113 -20.21 -0.75 -7.50
CA LEU A 113 -20.56 0.16 -8.60
C LEU A 113 -21.96 0.73 -8.42
N ARG A 114 -22.94 -0.07 -7.97
CA ARG A 114 -24.32 0.37 -7.73
C ARG A 114 -24.43 1.38 -6.59
N THR A 115 -23.66 1.20 -5.52
CA THR A 115 -23.56 2.20 -4.45
C THR A 115 -22.89 3.48 -4.95
N LYS A 116 -21.77 3.34 -5.68
CA LYS A 116 -20.98 4.46 -6.19
C LYS A 116 -21.75 5.32 -7.18
N TYR A 117 -22.43 4.70 -8.14
CA TYR A 117 -23.12 5.36 -9.26
C TYR A 117 -24.64 5.47 -9.05
N ARG A 118 -25.07 5.63 -7.79
CA ARG A 118 -26.49 5.72 -7.43
C ARG A 118 -27.16 6.91 -8.10
N LYS A 119 -26.50 8.08 -8.16
CA LYS A 119 -27.09 9.31 -8.72
C LYS A 119 -27.33 9.19 -10.22
N GLU A 120 -26.36 8.64 -10.94
CA GLU A 120 -26.40 8.38 -12.36
C GLU A 120 -27.50 7.35 -12.68
N LEU A 121 -27.66 6.34 -11.82
CA LEU A 121 -28.75 5.37 -11.95
C LEU A 121 -30.13 6.01 -11.76
N GLU A 122 -30.29 6.93 -10.80
CA GLU A 122 -31.54 7.68 -10.63
C GLU A 122 -31.83 8.62 -11.82
N GLN A 123 -30.80 9.22 -12.41
CA GLN A 123 -30.96 10.01 -13.64
C GLN A 123 -31.36 9.14 -14.83
N TRP A 124 -30.73 7.97 -15.01
CA TRP A 124 -31.09 7.01 -16.05
C TRP A 124 -32.54 6.55 -15.92
N LYS A 125 -33.00 6.25 -14.69
CA LYS A 125 -34.40 5.89 -14.41
C LYS A 125 -35.38 6.96 -14.88
N LYS A 126 -35.07 8.24 -14.67
CA LYS A 126 -35.93 9.36 -15.09
C LYS A 126 -35.98 9.56 -16.61
N GLN A 127 -35.01 9.03 -17.35
CA GLN A 127 -34.97 9.09 -18.81
C GLN A 127 -35.72 7.93 -19.48
N GLU A 128 -35.86 6.80 -18.78
CA GLU A 128 -36.60 5.62 -19.25
C GLU A 128 -38.05 5.52 -18.70
N VAL A 129 -38.48 6.51 -17.90
CA VAL A 129 -39.88 6.72 -17.46
C VAL A 129 -40.50 7.80 -18.33
#